data_AF-A0A9W9WQJ4-F1
#
_entry.id   AF-A0A9W9WQJ4-F1
#
_cell.length_a   1.000
_cell.length_b   1.000
_cell.length_c   1.000
_cell.angle_alpha   90.00
_cell.angle_beta   90.00
_cell.angle_gamma   90.00
#
_symmetry.space_group_name_H-M   'P 1'
#
loop_
_entity.id
_entity.type
_entity.pdbx_description
1 polymer ?
#
loop_
_entity_poly.entity_id
_entity_poly.type
_entity_poly.pdbx_seq_one_letter_code
_entity_poly.pdbx_strand_id
1 'polypeptide(L)'
;MEHGDIIFVDVERSTDDLVVIAFGLQGHFRMPWREFKATYETKATAAVNRRGWNLHDLDEASESLLVHRTLEPGQLEMCRPRANKVRDSAISGERSAFD
;
A
#
# COMPACT_ATOMS: atom_id res chain seq x y z
N MET A 1 -11.62 -20.57 6.57
CA MET A 1 -11.56 -19.88 5.27
C MET A 1 -10.12 -19.44 5.09
N GLU A 2 -9.41 -20.07 4.17
CA GLU A 2 -8.04 -19.71 3.83
C GLU A 2 -8.07 -18.37 3.11
N HIS A 3 -7.99 -17.27 3.86
CA HIS A 3 -7.77 -15.95 3.28
C HIS A 3 -6.40 -15.99 2.60
N GLY A 4 -6.38 -16.22 1.30
CA GLY A 4 -5.16 -16.24 0.49
C GLY A 4 -4.32 -14.97 0.68
N ASP A 5 -3.02 -15.09 0.45
CA ASP A 5 -2.05 -14.00 0.62
C ASP A 5 -2.56 -12.71 -0.06
N ILE A 6 -2.85 -11.70 0.76
CA ILE A 6 -3.21 -10.37 0.27
C ILE A 6 -1.93 -9.60 0.07
N ILE A 7 -1.72 -9.16 -1.15
CA ILE A 7 -0.55 -8.40 -1.54
C ILE A 7 -0.97 -6.93 -1.61
N PHE A 8 -0.61 -6.16 -0.59
CA PHE A 8 -0.68 -4.70 -0.67
C PHE A 8 0.21 -4.21 -1.81
N VAL A 9 -0.28 -3.26 -2.61
CA VAL A 9 0.46 -2.69 -3.75
C VAL A 9 0.77 -1.23 -3.47
N ASP A 10 -0.26 -0.42 -3.31
CA ASP A 10 -0.17 1.02 -3.17
C ASP A 10 -1.43 1.57 -2.50
N VAL A 11 -1.44 2.87 -2.22
CA VAL A 11 -2.62 3.58 -1.74
C VAL A 11 -2.81 4.85 -2.58
N GLU A 12 -4.05 5.12 -2.96
CA GLU A 12 -4.46 6.32 -3.66
C GLU A 12 -5.28 7.21 -2.74
N ARG A 13 -5.15 8.53 -2.91
CA ARG A 13 -6.06 9.47 -2.24
C ARG A 13 -7.44 9.45 -2.93
N SER A 14 -8.50 9.40 -2.14
CA SER A 14 -9.86 9.68 -2.61
C SER A 14 -10.46 10.82 -1.80
N THR A 15 -11.64 11.29 -2.21
CA THR A 15 -12.31 12.47 -1.63
C THR A 15 -12.70 12.28 -0.16
N ASP A 16 -12.99 11.05 0.25
CA ASP A 16 -13.54 10.74 1.58
C ASP A 16 -12.66 9.76 2.39
N ASP A 17 -11.76 8.99 1.76
CA ASP A 17 -10.84 8.09 2.46
C ASP A 17 -9.63 7.74 1.57
N LEU A 18 -8.63 7.06 2.15
CA LEU A 18 -7.55 6.43 1.39
C LEU A 18 -8.07 5.17 0.69
N VAL A 19 -7.76 4.99 -0.59
CA VAL A 19 -8.12 3.79 -1.36
C VAL A 19 -6.90 2.89 -1.46
N VAL A 20 -6.98 1.74 -0.81
CA VAL A 20 -5.97 0.68 -0.88
C VAL A 20 -6.10 -0.05 -2.19
N ILE A 21 -4.96 -0.22 -2.86
CA ILE A 21 -4.81 -1.09 -4.01
C ILE A 21 -4.13 -2.37 -3.56
N ALA A 22 -4.81 -3.51 -3.73
CA ALA A 22 -4.28 -4.81 -3.33
C ALA A 22 -4.62 -5.90 -4.36
N PHE A 23 -3.82 -6.97 -4.35
CA PHE A 23 -4.12 -8.22 -5.05
C PHE A 23 -4.47 -9.30 -4.05
N GLY A 24 -5.50 -10.09 -4.36
CA GLY A 24 -5.87 -11.29 -3.62
C GLY A 24 -6.24 -12.44 -4.57
N LEU A 25 -6.89 -13.47 -4.03
CA LEU A 25 -7.27 -14.68 -4.78
C LEU A 25 -8.15 -14.40 -6.02
N GLN A 26 -9.00 -13.38 -5.96
CA GLN A 26 -9.90 -13.02 -7.05
C GLN A 26 -9.31 -11.97 -8.01
N GLY A 27 -8.02 -11.63 -7.83
CA GLY A 27 -7.32 -10.64 -8.64
C GLY A 27 -7.17 -9.29 -7.94
N HIS A 28 -7.10 -8.23 -8.75
CA HIS A 28 -6.89 -6.87 -8.30
C HIS A 28 -8.17 -6.28 -7.72
N PHE A 29 -8.10 -5.71 -6.52
CA PHE A 29 -9.21 -5.01 -5.91
C PHE A 29 -8.76 -3.69 -5.28
N ARG A 30 -9.73 -2.78 -5.17
CA ARG A 30 -9.56 -1.44 -4.63
C ARG A 30 -10.58 -1.28 -3.52
N MET A 31 -10.16 -0.90 -2.31
CA MET A 31 -11.11 -0.68 -1.23
C MET A 31 -10.64 0.42 -0.27
N PRO A 32 -11.55 1.06 0.45
CA PRO A 32 -11.20 2.07 1.45
C PRO A 32 -10.25 1.47 2.50
N TRP A 33 -9.28 2.25 2.98
CA TRP A 33 -8.33 1.83 4.02
C TRP A 33 -9.05 1.33 5.26
N ARG A 34 -10.12 2.02 5.66
CA ARG A 34 -10.94 1.63 6.81
C ARG A 34 -11.62 0.28 6.61
N GLU A 35 -12.17 0.03 5.43
CA GLU A 35 -12.77 -1.26 5.10
C GLU A 35 -11.71 -2.36 4.94
N PHE A 36 -10.55 -2.04 4.37
CA PHE A 36 -9.43 -2.97 4.25
C PHE A 36 -8.96 -3.46 5.61
N LYS A 37 -8.79 -2.54 6.58
CA LYS A 37 -8.48 -2.88 7.97
C LYS A 37 -9.61 -3.68 8.62
N ALA A 38 -10.87 -3.29 8.44
CA ALA A 38 -12.00 -3.99 9.05
C ALA A 38 -12.17 -5.41 8.49
N THR A 39 -11.87 -5.63 7.20
CA THR A 39 -12.06 -6.91 6.53
C THR A 39 -10.91 -7.89 6.82
N TYR A 40 -9.68 -7.37 6.88
CA TYR A 40 -8.48 -8.20 6.91
C TYR A 40 -7.67 -8.08 8.21
N GLU A 41 -8.04 -7.17 9.11
CA GLU A 41 -7.48 -6.95 10.45
C GLU A 41 -5.95 -7.16 10.49
N THR A 42 -5.50 -8.27 11.09
CA THR A 42 -4.07 -8.60 11.25
C THR A 42 -3.33 -8.82 9.94
N LYS A 43 -4.01 -9.27 8.88
CA LYS A 43 -3.42 -9.46 7.55
C LYS A 43 -3.19 -8.14 6.82
N ALA A 44 -4.06 -7.14 7.03
CA ALA A 44 -3.87 -5.81 6.47
C ALA A 44 -2.55 -5.21 6.97
N THR A 45 -2.34 -5.24 8.30
CA THR A 45 -1.12 -4.75 8.95
C THR A 45 0.13 -5.44 8.43
N ALA A 46 0.11 -6.77 8.29
CA ALA A 46 1.25 -7.52 7.78
C ALA A 46 1.56 -7.19 6.30
N ALA A 47 0.53 -7.03 5.47
CA ALA A 47 0.70 -6.74 4.04
C ALA A 47 1.32 -5.36 3.79
N VAL A 48 0.86 -4.35 4.54
CA VAL A 48 1.33 -2.96 4.49
C VAL A 48 2.78 -2.88 4.95
N ASN A 49 3.10 -3.51 6.09
CA ASN A 49 4.45 -3.53 6.66
C ASN A 49 5.45 -4.29 5.75
N ARG A 50 5.03 -5.41 5.14
CA ARG A 50 5.84 -6.13 4.13
C ARG A 50 6.24 -5.27 2.93
N ARG A 51 5.44 -4.25 2.60
CA ARG A 51 5.73 -3.30 1.51
C ARG A 51 6.50 -2.06 1.99
N GLY A 52 6.83 -2.00 3.28
CA GLY A 52 7.56 -0.88 3.88
C GLY A 52 6.71 0.35 4.13
N TRP A 53 5.38 0.22 4.03
CA TRP A 53 4.45 1.29 4.40
C TRP A 53 4.27 1.30 5.91
N ASN A 54 4.18 2.48 6.49
CA ASN A 54 3.85 2.64 7.90
C ASN A 54 2.34 2.69 8.08
N LEU A 55 1.84 1.79 8.93
CA LEU A 55 0.41 1.75 9.24
C LEU A 55 -0.07 3.02 9.94
N HIS A 56 0.79 3.61 10.79
CA HIS A 56 0.48 4.83 11.52
C HIS A 56 0.31 6.03 10.59
N ASP A 57 1.22 6.22 9.62
CA ASP A 57 1.12 7.27 8.62
C ASP A 57 -0.15 7.14 7.75
N LEU A 58 -0.53 5.91 7.39
CA LEU A 58 -1.79 5.66 6.66
C LEU A 58 -3.03 5.96 7.51
N ASP A 59 -2.99 5.70 8.81
CA ASP A 59 -4.05 6.08 9.73
C ASP A 59 -4.20 7.59 9.81
N GLU A 60 -3.11 8.30 10.04
CA GLU A 60 -3.10 9.76 10.15
C GLU A 60 -3.59 10.43 8.86
N ALA A 61 -3.20 9.90 7.70
CA ALA A 61 -3.65 10.37 6.40
C ALA A 61 -5.16 10.08 6.17
N SER A 62 -5.66 8.92 6.58
CA SER A 62 -7.09 8.57 6.52
C SER A 62 -7.93 9.43 7.48
N GLU A 63 -7.45 9.65 8.70
CA GLU A 63 -8.09 10.53 9.68
C GLU A 63 -8.09 11.99 9.21
N SER A 64 -6.99 12.46 8.61
CA SER A 64 -6.92 13.81 8.03
C SER A 64 -7.93 14.01 6.91
N LEU A 65 -8.10 13.01 6.04
CA LEU A 65 -9.17 13.02 5.03
C LEU A 65 -10.57 13.03 5.66
N LEU A 66 -10.79 12.25 6.73
CA LEU A 66 -12.08 12.19 7.39
C LEU A 66 -12.46 13.50 8.09
N VAL A 67 -11.49 14.12 8.77
CA VAL A 67 -11.71 15.33 9.59
C VAL A 67 -11.67 16.59 8.74
N HIS A 68 -10.67 16.71 7.87
CA HIS A 68 -10.40 17.95 7.13
C HIS A 68 -10.80 17.86 5.65
N ARG A 69 -11.19 16.69 5.13
CA ARG A 69 -11.40 16.44 3.68
C ARG A 69 -10.22 16.90 2.82
N THR A 70 -9.05 17.03 3.42
CA THR A 70 -7.83 17.52 2.80
C THR A 70 -6.65 16.72 3.32
N LEU A 71 -5.71 16.47 2.43
CA LEU A 71 -4.41 15.86 2.70
C LEU A 71 -3.35 16.93 2.46
N GLU A 72 -2.36 17.02 3.35
CA GLU A 72 -1.23 17.89 3.08
C GLU A 72 -0.49 17.44 1.80
N PRO A 73 -0.04 18.38 0.96
CA PRO A 73 0.72 18.04 -0.23
C PRO A 73 1.99 17.29 0.18
N GLY A 74 2.17 16.08 -0.34
CA GLY A 74 3.30 15.21 -0.02
C GLY A 74 3.07 14.29 1.18
N GLN A 75 1.97 14.38 1.94
CA GLN A 75 1.73 13.47 3.07
C GLN A 75 1.63 12.00 2.59
N LEU A 76 0.99 11.77 1.44
CA LEU A 76 0.93 10.46 0.79
C LEU A 76 2.31 9.98 0.28
N GLU A 77 3.18 10.92 -0.10
CA GLU A 77 4.56 10.62 -0.53
C GLU A 77 5.48 10.32 0.66
N MET A 78 5.20 10.90 1.83
CA MET A 78 5.85 10.54 3.10
C MET A 78 5.41 9.17 3.59
N CYS A 79 4.14 8.82 3.38
CA CYS A 79 3.60 7.49 3.68
C CYS A 79 4.22 6.41 2.77
N ARG A 80 4.59 6.78 1.54
CA ARG A 80 5.20 5.84 0.59
C ARG A 80 6.50 5.31 1.16
N PRO A 81 6.73 3.98 1.08
CA PRO A 81 8.00 3.40 1.44
C PRO A 81 9.06 4.11 0.62
N ARG A 82 10.13 4.59 1.27
CA ARG A 82 11.36 5.06 0.60
C ARG A 82 12.04 3.97 -0.26
N ALA A 83 11.37 2.83 -0.49
CA ALA A 83 11.80 1.72 -1.30
C ALA A 83 11.54 1.96 -2.81
N ASN A 84 12.17 3.00 -3.35
CA ASN A 84 12.64 2.94 -4.73
C ASN A 84 14.09 3.44 -4.87
N LYS A 85 14.96 2.99 -3.97
CA LYS A 85 16.41 2.99 -4.23
C LYS A 85 17.03 1.60 -4.29
N VAL A 86 16.23 0.53 -4.17
CA VAL A 86 16.72 -0.87 -4.14
C VAL A 86 15.97 -1.78 -5.12
N ARG A 87 15.31 -1.23 -6.14
CA ARG A 87 14.74 -2.05 -7.24
C ARG A 87 15.30 -1.76 -8.63
N ASP A 88 16.15 -0.74 -8.76
CA ASP A 88 16.89 -0.53 -10.02
C ASP A 88 18.15 -1.41 -10.12
N SER A 89 18.67 -1.91 -8.98
CA SER A 89 19.89 -2.75 -8.99
C SER A 89 19.65 -4.25 -9.12
N ALA A 90 18.40 -4.73 -9.09
CA ALA A 90 18.09 -6.16 -9.19
C ALA A 90 17.63 -6.61 -10.60
N ILE A 91 17.43 -5.67 -11.53
CA ILE A 91 17.00 -5.96 -12.91
C ILE A 91 18.07 -5.56 -13.94
N SER A 92 19.32 -5.38 -13.50
CA SER A 92 20.47 -5.10 -14.37
C SER A 92 21.60 -6.12 -14.20
N GLY A 93 21.25 -7.38 -13.91
CA GLY A 93 22.23 -8.45 -13.67
C GLY A 93 22.08 -9.70 -14.53
N GLU A 94 21.11 -9.77 -15.45
CA GLU A 94 20.84 -11.02 -16.17
C GLU A 94 20.57 -10.77 -17.67
N ARG A 95 21.60 -10.31 -18.38
CA ARG A 95 21.73 -10.48 -19.84
C ARG A 95 23.11 -10.03 -20.33
N SER A 96 24.05 -10.97 -20.36
CA SER A 96 24.97 -11.22 -21.48
C SER A 96 26.10 -12.13 -21.03
N ALA A 97 25.80 -13.42 -21.00
CA ALA A 97 26.81 -14.47 -21.10
C ALA A 97 26.18 -15.63 -21.87
N PHE A 98 25.90 -15.43 -23.16
CA PHE A 98 26.07 -16.50 -24.14
C PHE A 98 26.00 -15.96 -25.57
N ASP A 99 26.99 -16.39 -26.34
CA ASP A 99 27.24 -16.27 -27.80
C ASP A 99 27.73 -14.90 -28.34
#